data_AF-A0A314Z3Z5-F1
#
_entry.id   AF-A0A314Z3Z5-F1
#
_cell.length_a   1.000
_cell.length_b   1.000
_cell.length_c   1.000
_cell.angle_alpha   90.00
_cell.angle_beta   90.00
_cell.angle_gamma   90.00
#
_symmetry.space_group_name_H-M   'P 1'
#
loop_
_entity.id
_entity.type
_entity.pdbx_description
1 polymer ?
#
loop_
_entity_poly.entity_id
_entity_poly.type
_entity_poly.pdbx_seq_one_letter_code
_entity_poly.pdbx_strand_id
1 'polypeptide(L)'
;MHHEYGDQNISQGSVIACKDQQDLVQKCLYFGPEEIRAARKHLPPHLTCSTFELITACTWKCRTIALAMDPDEAVRLSLVVNARGKRNNVVLPLGFYGNGIGFPGVVSTVELLCQNPLGYAVDLVKEAKYKMNQDYIKSVADLLALRGWPPLTLARNNFILSDNTRTGVGEVDFGWGKPIIAGTCQVREFD
;
A
#
# COMPACT_ATOMS: atom_id res chain seq x y z
N MET A 1 7.83 -15.19 -7.45
CA MET A 1 6.57 -15.02 -8.18
C MET A 1 5.99 -13.67 -7.77
N HIS A 2 5.69 -12.78 -8.73
CA HIS A 2 5.21 -11.43 -8.48
C HIS A 2 3.68 -11.41 -8.41
N HIS A 3 3.10 -11.65 -7.24
CA HIS A 3 1.64 -11.77 -7.06
C HIS A 3 0.88 -10.45 -7.24
N GLU A 4 1.60 -9.33 -7.21
CA GLU A 4 1.14 -7.97 -7.46
C GLU A 4 0.97 -7.64 -8.96
N TYR A 5 1.63 -8.41 -9.83
CA TYR A 5 1.59 -8.23 -11.28
C TYR A 5 0.92 -9.48 -11.87
N GLY A 6 -0.38 -9.38 -12.16
CA GLY A 6 -1.17 -10.51 -12.65
C GLY A 6 -0.63 -11.14 -13.93
N ASP A 7 -0.98 -12.42 -14.18
CA ASP A 7 -0.68 -13.08 -15.45
C ASP A 7 -1.57 -12.54 -16.59
N GLN A 8 -0.99 -12.40 -17.80
CA GLN A 8 -1.69 -11.94 -19.00
C GLN A 8 -2.80 -12.90 -19.49
N ASN A 9 -2.93 -14.09 -18.90
CA ASN A 9 -3.92 -15.09 -19.27
C ASN A 9 -5.31 -14.90 -18.62
N ILE A 10 -5.54 -13.79 -17.92
CA ILE A 10 -6.91 -13.31 -17.67
C ILE A 10 -7.27 -12.35 -18.82
N SER A 11 -7.41 -12.93 -20.01
CA SER A 11 -8.16 -12.30 -21.08
C SER A 11 -9.63 -12.28 -20.65
N GLN A 12 -10.21 -11.08 -20.64
CA GLN A 12 -11.55 -10.74 -20.09
C GLN A 12 -11.62 -10.61 -18.56
N GLY A 13 -11.10 -9.49 -18.04
CA GLY A 13 -11.43 -9.06 -16.67
C GLY A 13 -10.71 -7.80 -16.19
N SER A 14 -9.54 -7.48 -16.74
CA SER A 14 -8.66 -6.39 -16.27
C SER A 14 -9.10 -4.96 -16.64
N VAL A 15 -10.32 -4.78 -17.17
CA VAL A 15 -10.96 -3.47 -17.39
C VAL A 15 -12.11 -3.23 -16.40
N ILE A 16 -12.47 -4.22 -15.58
CA ILE A 16 -13.57 -4.11 -14.62
C ILE A 16 -13.00 -3.72 -13.25
N ALA A 17 -12.82 -2.41 -13.02
CA ALA A 17 -12.69 -1.87 -11.66
C ALA A 17 -12.95 -0.36 -11.53
N CYS A 18 -12.91 0.42 -12.62
CA CYS A 18 -13.38 1.82 -12.55
C CYS A 18 -14.87 1.98 -12.84
N LYS A 19 -15.53 1.00 -13.49
CA LYS A 19 -16.95 1.15 -13.90
C LYS A 19 -17.95 0.91 -12.76
N ASP A 20 -17.62 0.11 -11.75
CA ASP A 20 -18.48 -0.17 -10.58
C ASP A 20 -18.19 0.73 -9.37
N GLN A 21 -17.38 1.79 -9.53
CA GLN A 21 -16.98 2.70 -8.45
C GLN A 21 -17.77 4.02 -8.44
N GLN A 22 -18.99 4.03 -8.98
CA GLN A 22 -19.80 5.25 -9.10
C GLN A 22 -20.17 5.89 -7.75
N ASP A 23 -20.11 5.14 -6.64
CA ASP A 23 -20.46 5.62 -5.28
C ASP A 23 -19.27 5.68 -4.30
N LEU A 24 -18.03 5.70 -4.77
CA LEU A 24 -16.89 5.81 -3.86
C LEU A 24 -16.78 7.21 -3.24
N VAL A 25 -16.79 7.27 -1.92
CA VAL A 25 -16.58 8.50 -1.15
C VAL A 25 -15.14 8.55 -0.64
N GLN A 26 -14.43 9.63 -0.96
CA GLN A 26 -13.13 9.92 -0.34
C GLN A 26 -13.35 10.44 1.09
N LYS A 27 -12.67 9.83 2.06
CA LYS A 27 -12.68 10.24 3.48
C LYS A 27 -11.25 10.34 4.00
N CYS A 28 -11.04 11.30 4.89
CA CYS A 28 -9.80 11.45 5.64
C CYS A 28 -10.01 10.96 7.07
N LEU A 29 -9.10 10.12 7.56
CA LEU A 29 -9.07 9.66 8.94
C LEU A 29 -7.81 10.22 9.61
N TYR A 30 -7.97 10.77 10.80
CA TYR A 30 -6.86 11.31 11.59
C TYR A 30 -6.44 10.28 12.65
N PHE A 31 -5.14 10.02 12.75
CA PHE A 31 -4.55 9.15 13.76
C PHE A 31 -3.59 9.97 14.62
N GLY A 32 -4.07 10.42 15.78
CA GLY A 32 -3.27 11.13 16.76
C GLY A 32 -2.52 10.19 17.70
N PRO A 33 -1.78 10.75 18.68
CA PRO A 33 -1.02 9.97 19.65
C PRO A 33 -1.88 9.01 20.47
N GLU A 34 -3.10 9.42 20.82
CA GLU A 34 -4.02 8.61 21.61
C GLU A 34 -4.60 7.44 20.79
N GLU A 35 -5.00 7.68 19.53
CA GLU A 35 -5.46 6.62 18.63
C GLU A 35 -4.36 5.59 18.37
N ILE A 36 -3.12 6.06 18.14
CA ILE A 36 -1.95 5.18 17.96
C ILE A 36 -1.68 4.38 19.24
N ARG A 37 -1.73 5.01 20.41
CA ARG A 37 -1.54 4.34 21.70
C ARG A 37 -2.61 3.30 21.96
N ALA A 38 -3.88 3.60 21.64
CA ALA A 38 -4.98 2.67 21.76
C ALA A 38 -4.78 1.46 20.83
N ALA A 39 -4.45 1.69 19.55
CA ALA A 39 -4.18 0.63 18.59
C ALA A 39 -3.02 -0.28 19.04
N ARG A 40 -1.95 0.27 19.64
CA ARG A 40 -0.82 -0.51 20.16
C ARG A 40 -1.21 -1.47 21.29
N LYS A 41 -2.24 -1.17 22.07
CA LYS A 41 -2.71 -2.07 23.16
C LYS A 41 -3.28 -3.38 22.62
N HIS A 42 -3.66 -3.45 21.34
CA HIS A 42 -4.13 -4.68 20.69
C HIS A 42 -3.00 -5.57 20.17
N LEU A 43 -1.74 -5.16 20.33
CA LEU A 43 -0.58 -5.96 19.97
C LEU A 43 -0.04 -6.71 21.19
N PRO A 44 0.50 -7.93 21.00
CA PRO A 44 1.17 -8.62 22.08
C PRO A 44 2.43 -7.85 22.51
N PRO A 45 2.82 -7.86 23.80
CA PRO A 45 3.90 -7.01 24.34
C PRO A 45 5.26 -7.18 23.66
N HIS A 46 5.54 -8.35 23.11
CA HIS A 46 6.80 -8.65 22.43
C HIS A 46 6.85 -8.15 20.98
N LEU A 47 5.70 -7.81 20.39
CA LEU A 47 5.62 -7.42 19.00
C LEU A 47 5.85 -5.92 18.84
N THR A 48 7.04 -5.57 18.37
CA THR A 48 7.39 -4.20 18.02
C THR A 48 7.02 -3.90 16.57
N CYS A 49 6.48 -2.71 16.31
CA CYS A 49 6.19 -2.24 14.95
C CYS A 49 6.23 -0.71 14.86
N SER A 50 6.55 -0.22 13.66
CA SER A 50 6.46 1.20 13.32
C SER A 50 4.99 1.66 13.27
N THR A 51 4.76 2.96 13.43
CA THR A 51 3.41 3.54 13.29
C THR A 51 2.80 3.25 11.92
N PHE A 52 3.61 3.26 10.86
CA PHE A 52 3.19 2.87 9.51
C PHE A 52 2.67 1.42 9.46
N GLU A 53 3.43 0.47 10.01
CA GLU A 53 3.03 -0.95 10.03
C GLU A 53 1.74 -1.15 10.83
N LEU A 54 1.61 -0.48 11.98
CA LEU A 54 0.41 -0.54 12.81
C LEU A 54 -0.83 0.00 12.10
N ILE A 55 -0.75 1.23 11.56
CA ILE A 55 -1.89 1.88 10.90
C ILE A 55 -2.30 1.08 9.67
N THR A 56 -1.33 0.62 8.86
CA THR A 56 -1.60 -0.18 7.67
C THR A 56 -2.28 -1.50 8.02
N ALA A 57 -1.81 -2.20 9.06
CA ALA A 57 -2.43 -3.44 9.52
C ALA A 57 -3.87 -3.21 10.00
N CYS A 58 -4.10 -2.15 10.78
CA CYS A 58 -5.43 -1.78 11.27
C CYS A 58 -6.37 -1.46 10.10
N THR A 59 -5.97 -0.59 9.19
CA THR A 59 -6.80 -0.15 8.07
C THR A 59 -7.08 -1.28 7.08
N TRP A 60 -6.09 -2.14 6.80
CA TRP A 60 -6.29 -3.31 5.94
C TRP A 60 -7.30 -4.28 6.56
N LYS A 61 -7.15 -4.61 7.85
CA LYS A 61 -8.08 -5.47 8.56
C LYS A 61 -9.49 -4.87 8.62
N CYS A 62 -9.63 -3.61 9.04
CA CYS A 62 -10.93 -2.92 9.10
C CYS A 62 -11.60 -2.82 7.72
N ARG A 63 -10.84 -2.51 6.67
CA ARG A 63 -11.35 -2.48 5.29
C ARG A 63 -11.88 -3.84 4.88
N THR A 64 -11.13 -4.91 5.13
CA THR A 64 -11.55 -6.28 4.77
C THR A 64 -12.83 -6.69 5.50
N ILE A 65 -12.95 -6.37 6.80
CA ILE A 65 -14.19 -6.57 7.58
C ILE A 65 -15.35 -5.79 6.96
N ALA A 66 -15.14 -4.50 6.67
CA ALA A 66 -16.19 -3.61 6.14
C ALA A 66 -16.67 -4.03 4.75
N LEU A 67 -15.82 -4.66 3.94
CA LEU A 67 -16.18 -5.16 2.62
C LEU A 67 -17.01 -6.44 2.65
N ALA A 68 -17.08 -7.16 3.78
CA ALA A 68 -17.90 -8.37 3.95
C ALA A 68 -17.79 -9.35 2.77
N MET A 69 -16.56 -9.61 2.33
CA MET A 69 -16.24 -10.55 1.26
C MET A 69 -16.38 -11.99 1.73
N ASP A 70 -16.33 -12.94 0.80
CA ASP A 70 -16.36 -14.37 1.13
C ASP A 70 -15.15 -14.75 2.01
N PRO A 71 -15.31 -15.53 3.11
CA PRO A 71 -14.22 -15.91 3.99
C PRO A 71 -13.01 -16.55 3.28
N ASP A 72 -13.26 -17.32 2.21
CA ASP A 72 -12.23 -18.01 1.43
C ASP A 72 -11.59 -17.11 0.36
N GLU A 73 -12.14 -15.91 0.13
CA GLU A 73 -11.62 -14.98 -0.87
C GLU A 73 -10.22 -14.47 -0.49
N ALA A 74 -9.32 -14.45 -1.47
CA ALA A 74 -7.98 -13.91 -1.29
C ALA A 74 -8.01 -12.38 -1.23
N VAL A 75 -7.44 -11.81 -0.17
CA VAL A 75 -7.23 -10.37 0.01
C VAL A 75 -5.77 -10.02 -0.07
N ARG A 76 -5.46 -8.89 -0.71
CA ARG A 76 -4.09 -8.48 -1.01
C ARG A 76 -3.79 -7.12 -0.37
N LEU A 77 -2.55 -6.95 0.05
CA LEU A 77 -1.97 -5.67 0.42
C LEU A 77 -0.78 -5.41 -0.50
N SER A 78 -0.84 -4.33 -1.28
CA SER A 78 0.27 -3.86 -2.12
C SER A 78 0.79 -2.54 -1.56
N LEU A 79 2.07 -2.52 -1.17
CA LEU A 79 2.70 -1.30 -0.65
C LEU A 79 3.43 -0.58 -1.77
N VAL A 80 3.21 0.72 -1.93
CA VAL A 80 4.04 1.54 -2.83
C VAL A 80 5.31 1.93 -2.08
N VAL A 81 6.41 1.26 -2.41
CA VAL A 81 7.69 1.43 -1.72
C VAL A 81 8.67 2.17 -2.62
N ASN A 82 9.28 3.23 -2.08
CA ASN A 82 10.37 3.92 -2.76
C ASN A 82 11.63 3.04 -2.76
N ALA A 83 12.13 2.71 -3.95
CA ALA A 83 13.37 1.96 -4.16
C ALA A 83 14.61 2.75 -3.72
N ARG A 84 14.55 4.08 -3.74
CA ARG A 84 15.67 4.96 -3.41
C ARG A 84 16.07 4.82 -1.94
N GLY A 85 17.37 4.93 -1.70
CA GLY A 85 17.94 5.04 -0.37
C GLY A 85 18.61 3.75 0.09
N LYS A 86 19.36 3.87 1.19
CA LYS A 86 20.30 2.84 1.66
C LYS A 86 19.64 1.50 2.05
N ARG A 87 18.35 1.49 2.37
CA ARG A 87 17.66 0.32 2.92
C ARG A 87 17.44 -0.81 1.90
N ASN A 88 17.30 -0.47 0.62
CA ASN A 88 16.91 -1.45 -0.40
C ASN A 88 18.09 -1.89 -1.27
N ASN A 89 19.31 -1.42 -0.96
CA ASN A 89 20.53 -1.64 -1.75
C ASN A 89 20.40 -1.23 -3.24
N VAL A 90 19.47 -0.32 -3.54
CA VAL A 90 19.33 0.25 -4.89
C VAL A 90 19.93 1.65 -4.89
N VAL A 91 21.07 1.75 -5.56
CA VAL A 91 21.79 3.01 -5.73
C VAL A 91 21.30 3.67 -7.01
N LEU A 92 20.38 4.62 -6.87
CA LEU A 92 20.03 5.53 -7.95
C LEU A 92 20.94 6.77 -7.89
N PRO A 93 21.27 7.39 -9.04
CA PRO A 93 22.05 8.62 -9.06
C PRO A 93 21.44 9.70 -8.16
N LEU A 94 22.30 10.49 -7.50
CA LEU A 94 21.84 11.65 -6.76
C LEU A 94 21.10 12.60 -7.72
N GLY A 95 19.90 13.03 -7.34
CA GLY A 95 19.06 13.86 -8.21
C GLY A 95 18.30 13.10 -9.31
N PHE A 96 18.25 11.76 -9.28
CA PHE A 96 17.45 10.98 -10.22
C PHE A 96 15.98 11.44 -10.23
N TYR A 97 15.55 11.96 -11.37
CA TYR A 97 14.22 12.50 -11.60
C TYR A 97 13.43 11.56 -12.51
N GLY A 98 12.71 10.63 -11.89
CA GLY A 98 11.92 9.62 -12.59
C GLY A 98 11.11 8.76 -11.63
N ASN A 99 10.58 7.63 -12.09
CA ASN A 99 9.96 6.64 -11.20
C ASN A 99 11.01 5.70 -10.61
N GLY A 100 10.92 5.43 -9.32
CA GLY A 100 11.81 4.53 -8.59
C GLY A 100 11.05 3.86 -7.47
N ILE A 101 9.92 3.24 -7.81
CA ILE A 101 8.99 2.62 -6.88
C ILE A 101 8.73 1.17 -7.28
N GLY A 102 8.38 0.35 -6.30
CA GLY A 102 7.88 -1.00 -6.50
C GLY A 102 6.63 -1.24 -5.66
N PHE A 103 5.89 -2.29 -6.00
CA PHE A 103 4.60 -2.62 -5.39
C PHE A 103 4.61 -3.96 -4.63
N PRO A 104 5.57 -4.25 -3.73
CA PRO A 104 5.61 -5.54 -3.06
C PRO A 104 4.28 -5.89 -2.39
N GLY A 105 3.82 -7.10 -2.69
CA GLY A 105 2.52 -7.61 -2.25
C GLY A 105 2.63 -8.72 -1.21
N VAL A 106 1.60 -8.80 -0.37
CA VAL A 106 1.26 -9.98 0.44
C VAL A 106 -0.19 -10.36 0.22
N VAL A 107 -0.50 -11.64 0.40
CA VAL A 107 -1.83 -12.23 0.21
C VAL A 107 -2.21 -12.96 1.49
N SER A 108 -3.47 -12.83 1.90
CA SER A 108 -4.10 -13.62 2.95
C SER A 108 -5.52 -13.98 2.50
N THR A 109 -6.27 -14.74 3.30
CA THR A 109 -7.72 -14.90 3.10
C THR A 109 -8.48 -13.91 3.98
N VAL A 110 -9.73 -13.61 3.61
CA VAL A 110 -10.63 -12.80 4.45
C VAL A 110 -10.72 -13.40 5.84
N GLU A 111 -10.91 -14.72 5.93
CA GLU A 111 -11.02 -15.43 7.20
C GLU A 111 -9.78 -15.23 8.08
N LEU A 112 -8.59 -15.52 7.55
CA LEU A 112 -7.35 -15.43 8.30
C LEU A 112 -7.09 -14.00 8.77
N LEU A 113 -7.27 -13.00 7.90
CA LEU A 113 -7.03 -11.61 8.25
C LEU A 113 -8.02 -11.10 9.31
N CYS A 114 -9.29 -11.49 9.22
CA CYS A 114 -10.35 -11.03 10.11
C CYS A 114 -10.31 -11.72 11.48
N GLN A 115 -10.11 -13.04 11.51
CA GLN A 115 -10.18 -13.83 12.75
C GLN A 115 -8.89 -13.76 13.58
N ASN A 116 -7.71 -13.62 12.96
CA ASN A 116 -6.45 -13.56 13.72
C ASN A 116 -6.25 -12.21 14.42
N PRO A 117 -5.46 -12.15 15.52
CA PRO A 117 -5.12 -10.90 16.19
C PRO A 117 -4.44 -9.88 15.26
N LEU A 118 -4.50 -8.59 15.61
CA LEU A 118 -3.88 -7.51 14.81
C LEU A 118 -2.38 -7.77 14.51
N GLY A 119 -1.69 -8.46 15.42
CA GLY A 119 -0.29 -8.85 15.22
C GLY A 119 -0.05 -9.66 13.93
N TYR A 120 -0.98 -10.54 13.54
CA TYR A 120 -0.90 -11.30 12.29
C TYR A 120 -0.85 -10.36 11.07
N ALA A 121 -1.73 -9.36 11.04
CA ALA A 121 -1.74 -8.36 9.97
C ALA A 121 -0.45 -7.53 9.98
N VAL A 122 0.07 -7.16 11.16
CA VAL A 122 1.35 -6.43 11.29
C VAL A 122 2.51 -7.22 10.71
N ASP A 123 2.58 -8.52 10.96
CA ASP A 123 3.66 -9.36 10.44
C ASP A 123 3.59 -9.50 8.92
N LEU A 124 2.38 -9.61 8.34
CA LEU A 124 2.18 -9.54 6.89
C LEU A 124 2.62 -8.19 6.30
N VAL A 125 2.31 -7.07 6.95
CA VAL A 125 2.77 -5.74 6.48
C VAL A 125 4.30 -5.64 6.52
N LYS A 126 4.93 -6.17 7.57
CA LYS A 126 6.40 -6.24 7.66
C LYS A 126 6.97 -7.08 6.53
N GLU A 127 6.40 -8.26 6.27
CA GLU A 127 6.81 -9.13 5.18
C GLU A 127 6.74 -8.38 3.82
N ALA A 128 5.62 -7.73 3.52
CA ALA A 128 5.45 -6.92 2.30
C ALA A 128 6.55 -5.84 2.19
N LYS A 129 6.83 -5.15 3.28
CA LYS A 129 7.86 -4.12 3.32
C LYS A 129 9.28 -4.68 3.14
N TYR A 130 9.59 -5.85 3.70
CA TYR A 130 10.90 -6.50 3.58
C TYR A 130 11.14 -7.17 2.23
N LYS A 131 10.08 -7.53 1.50
CA LYS A 131 10.19 -8.00 0.10
C LYS A 131 10.84 -6.98 -0.82
N MET A 132 10.75 -5.68 -0.50
CA MET A 132 11.39 -4.64 -1.28
C MET A 132 12.91 -4.61 -1.09
N ASN A 133 13.63 -5.35 -1.93
CA ASN A 133 15.08 -5.35 -1.99
C ASN A 133 15.58 -5.24 -3.44
N GLN A 134 16.90 -5.19 -3.61
CA GLN A 134 17.54 -5.07 -4.92
C GLN A 134 17.15 -6.19 -5.88
N ASP A 135 17.06 -7.43 -5.40
CA ASP A 135 16.73 -8.58 -6.24
C ASP A 135 15.27 -8.55 -6.70
N TYR A 136 14.36 -8.15 -5.81
CA TYR A 136 12.96 -7.91 -6.15
C TYR A 136 12.85 -6.84 -7.24
N ILE A 137 13.54 -5.71 -7.12
CA ILE A 137 13.47 -4.61 -8.09
C ILE A 137 14.03 -5.04 -9.45
N LYS A 138 15.15 -5.79 -9.48
CA LYS A 138 15.69 -6.35 -10.72
C LYS A 138 14.72 -7.32 -11.37
N SER A 139 14.16 -8.24 -10.58
CA SER A 139 13.17 -9.22 -11.04
C SER A 139 11.91 -8.54 -11.61
N VAL A 140 11.44 -7.46 -10.98
CA VAL A 140 10.33 -6.64 -11.52
C VAL A 140 10.75 -5.97 -12.83
N ALA A 141 11.95 -5.39 -12.89
CA ALA A 141 12.43 -4.74 -14.11
C ALA A 141 12.52 -5.72 -15.29
N ASP A 142 13.02 -6.94 -15.05
CA ASP A 142 13.08 -8.01 -16.05
C ASP A 142 11.67 -8.44 -16.47
N LEU A 143 10.75 -8.62 -15.52
CA LEU A 143 9.35 -8.95 -15.80
C LEU A 143 8.69 -7.88 -16.70
N LEU A 144 8.89 -6.61 -16.39
CA LEU A 144 8.33 -5.49 -17.15
C LEU A 144 8.97 -5.36 -18.53
N ALA A 145 10.26 -5.64 -18.66
CA ALA A 145 10.95 -5.67 -19.96
C ALA A 145 10.43 -6.81 -20.85
N LEU A 146 10.11 -7.96 -20.27
CA LEU A 146 9.61 -9.13 -20.99
C LEU A 146 8.12 -9.03 -21.34
N ARG A 147 7.29 -8.53 -20.42
CA ARG A 147 5.82 -8.58 -20.53
C ARG A 147 5.18 -7.22 -20.77
N GLY A 148 5.95 -6.14 -20.77
CA GLY A 148 5.39 -4.78 -20.71
C GLY A 148 4.76 -4.50 -19.34
N TRP A 149 4.20 -3.30 -19.17
CA TRP A 149 3.55 -2.91 -17.93
C TRP A 149 2.20 -3.64 -17.78
N PRO A 150 2.03 -4.58 -16.82
CA PRO A 150 0.76 -5.24 -16.63
C PRO A 150 -0.24 -4.28 -15.97
N PRO A 151 -1.54 -4.47 -16.16
CA PRO A 151 -2.54 -3.73 -15.40
C PRO A 151 -2.28 -3.99 -13.90
N LEU A 152 -2.07 -2.92 -13.13
CA LEU A 152 -2.08 -3.04 -11.68
C LEU A 152 -3.43 -3.65 -11.29
N THR A 153 -3.41 -4.68 -10.44
CA THR A 153 -4.63 -5.33 -9.97
C THR A 153 -5.40 -4.37 -9.07
N LEU A 154 -6.22 -3.50 -9.66
CA LEU A 154 -7.12 -2.57 -8.99
C LEU A 154 -8.44 -3.26 -8.57
N ALA A 155 -8.35 -4.52 -8.17
CA ALA A 155 -9.51 -5.30 -7.76
C ALA A 155 -9.97 -4.88 -6.35
N ARG A 156 -11.27 -5.06 -6.07
CA ARG A 156 -11.88 -4.80 -4.75
C ARG A 156 -11.11 -5.47 -3.60
N ASN A 157 -10.57 -6.66 -3.83
CA ASN A 157 -9.81 -7.42 -2.86
C ASN A 157 -8.35 -6.98 -2.67
N ASN A 158 -7.85 -6.02 -3.48
CA ASN A 158 -6.51 -5.47 -3.31
C ASN A 158 -6.53 -4.10 -2.62
N PHE A 159 -5.82 -3.99 -1.49
CA PHE A 159 -5.61 -2.74 -0.78
C PHE A 159 -4.23 -2.17 -1.14
N ILE A 160 -4.22 -1.11 -1.95
CA ILE A 160 -2.99 -0.43 -2.34
C ILE A 160 -2.74 0.75 -1.39
N LEU A 161 -1.56 0.80 -0.79
CA LEU A 161 -1.20 1.82 0.20
C LEU A 161 0.10 2.54 -0.17
N SER A 162 0.03 3.87 -0.24
CA SER A 162 1.17 4.76 -0.48
C SER A 162 1.47 5.61 0.75
N ASP A 163 2.70 5.55 1.25
CA ASP A 163 3.16 6.41 2.35
C ASP A 163 3.75 7.72 1.82
N ASN A 164 3.01 8.82 2.02
CA ASN A 164 3.45 10.15 1.61
C ASN A 164 4.09 10.97 2.74
N THR A 165 4.25 10.42 3.95
CA THR A 165 4.75 11.16 5.13
C THR A 165 6.17 11.69 4.98
N ARG A 166 6.95 11.12 4.04
CA ARG A 166 8.36 11.47 3.81
C ARG A 166 8.64 12.06 2.43
N THR A 167 7.61 12.56 1.76
CA THR A 167 7.72 13.18 0.43
C THR A 167 8.34 14.57 0.47
N GLY A 168 8.42 15.20 1.65
CA GLY A 168 8.94 16.55 1.82
C GLY A 168 7.93 17.65 1.50
N VAL A 169 6.68 17.31 1.15
CA VAL A 169 5.62 18.28 0.87
C VAL A 169 5.37 19.23 2.04
N GLY A 170 5.50 18.73 3.28
CA GLY A 170 5.38 19.53 4.50
C GLY A 170 6.48 20.60 4.70
N GLU A 171 7.57 20.52 3.94
CA GLU A 171 8.74 21.41 4.08
C GLU A 171 8.82 22.48 3.00
N VAL A 172 7.89 22.49 2.04
CA VAL A 172 7.90 23.44 0.93
C VAL A 172 7.44 24.81 1.42
N ASP A 173 8.31 25.82 1.31
CA ASP A 173 8.02 27.21 1.64
C ASP A 173 8.36 28.10 0.42
N PHE A 174 7.36 28.80 -0.09
CA PHE A 174 7.49 29.73 -1.22
C PHE A 174 7.71 31.19 -0.78
N GLY A 175 7.94 31.43 0.51
CA GLY A 175 8.09 32.77 1.12
C GLY A 175 6.90 33.20 1.99
N TRP A 176 5.89 32.34 2.15
CA TRP A 176 4.69 32.59 2.96
C TRP A 176 4.55 31.64 4.15
N GLY A 177 5.57 30.83 4.42
CA GLY A 177 5.56 29.82 5.48
C GLY A 177 5.23 28.42 4.96
N LYS A 178 5.43 27.44 5.84
CA LYS A 178 5.20 26.01 5.56
C LYS A 178 3.71 25.66 5.53
N PRO A 179 3.30 24.62 4.78
CA PRO A 179 1.92 24.18 4.74
C PRO A 179 1.44 23.64 6.09
N ILE A 180 0.22 24.00 6.47
CA ILE A 180 -0.45 23.48 7.68
C ILE A 180 -0.98 22.06 7.43
N ILE A 181 -1.52 21.81 6.23
CA ILE A 181 -2.06 20.52 5.80
C ILE A 181 -1.62 20.27 4.35
N ALA A 182 -1.24 19.02 4.06
CA ALA A 182 -1.01 18.53 2.71
C ALA A 182 -1.74 17.19 2.53
N GLY A 183 -2.32 16.97 1.35
CA GLY A 183 -3.10 15.77 1.06
C GLY A 183 -3.34 15.58 -0.44
N THR A 184 -3.99 14.48 -0.79
CA THR A 184 -4.36 14.20 -2.17
C THR A 184 -5.53 15.07 -2.60
N CYS A 185 -5.44 15.67 -3.79
CA CYS A 185 -6.54 16.39 -4.40
C CYS A 185 -7.57 15.39 -4.97
N GLN A 186 -8.85 15.70 -4.85
CA GLN A 186 -9.90 15.02 -5.60
C GLN A 186 -10.06 15.75 -6.93
N VAL A 187 -9.80 15.07 -8.06
CA VAL A 187 -10.24 15.57 -9.36
C VAL A 187 -11.74 15.32 -9.43
N ARG A 188 -12.53 16.38 -9.33
CA ARG A 188 -13.95 16.33 -9.67
C ARG A 188 -14.05 16.65 -11.15
N GLU A 189 -14.52 15.70 -11.94
CA GLU A 189 -14.97 16.00 -13.31
C GLU A 189 -16.18 16.94 -13.16
N PHE A 190 -16.10 18.11 -13.79
CA PHE A 190 -17.23 19.02 -13.92
C PHE A 190 -17.95 18.62 -15.20
N ASP A 191 -19.22 18.22 -15.08
CA ASP A 191 -20.13 17.99 -16.21
C ASP A 191 -20.43 19.28 -16.98
#